data_AF-A0A350V5V4-F1
#
_entry.id   AF-A0A350V5V4-F1
#
_cell.length_a   1.000
_cell.length_b   1.000
_cell.length_c   1.000
_cell.angle_alpha   90.00
_cell.angle_beta   90.00
_cell.angle_gamma   90.00
#
_symmetry.space_group_name_H-M   'P 1'
#
loop_
_entity.id
_entity.type
_entity.pdbx_description
1 polymer ?
#
loop_
_entity_poly.entity_id
_entity_poly.type
_entity_poly.pdbx_seq_one_letter_code
_entity_poly.pdbx_strand_id
1 'polypeptide(L)' 'MIEIKSALYLKEYQLKLVFNDGKSRTVDFGNFLKNSHNPMTQKFLKKSLFQDYTIKYGDLVWGDYEMCFPIWDLYEGKIS' A
#
# COMPACT_ATOMS: atom_id res chain seq x y z
N MET A 1 9.01 8.60 -14.74
CA MET A 1 8.98 7.68 -13.58
C MET A 1 7.56 7.70 -13.06
N ILE A 2 7.01 6.55 -12.68
CA ILE A 2 5.66 6.47 -12.08
C ILE A 2 5.81 6.79 -10.60
N GLU A 3 4.90 7.60 -10.06
CA GLU A 3 4.88 8.03 -8.65
C GLU A 3 3.44 8.05 -8.14
N ILE A 4 3.23 7.67 -6.88
CA ILE A 4 1.94 7.79 -6.19
C ILE A 4 1.77 9.24 -5.75
N LYS A 5 0.74 9.89 -6.28
CA LYS A 5 0.35 11.26 -5.93
C LYS A 5 -0.59 11.30 -4.74
N SER A 6 -1.48 10.33 -4.65
CA SER A 6 -2.40 10.19 -3.53
C SER A 6 -2.83 8.74 -3.35
N ALA A 7 -3.20 8.41 -2.12
CA ALA A 7 -3.75 7.12 -1.77
C ALA A 7 -5.02 7.36 -0.95
N LEU A 8 -6.12 6.77 -1.40
CA LEU A 8 -7.42 6.86 -0.75
C LEU A 8 -7.78 5.50 -0.15
N TYR A 9 -7.98 5.46 1.16
CA TYR A 9 -8.52 4.29 1.82
C TYR A 9 -9.98 4.07 1.41
N LEU A 10 -10.28 2.86 0.92
CA LEU A 10 -11.63 2.48 0.51
C LEU A 10 -12.33 1.68 1.61
N LYS A 11 -11.90 0.44 1.84
CA LYS A 11 -12.49 -0.48 2.81
C LYS A 11 -11.50 -1.59 3.17
N GLU A 12 -11.65 -2.14 4.36
CA GLU A 12 -10.81 -3.23 4.88
C GLU A 12 -9.31 -2.95 4.77
N TYR A 13 -8.65 -3.49 3.75
CA TYR A 13 -7.24 -3.28 3.44
C TYR A 13 -7.05 -2.85 1.98
N GLN A 14 -8.06 -2.23 1.39
CA GLN A 14 -8.04 -1.76 0.01
C GLN A 14 -7.72 -0.27 -0.03
N LEU A 15 -6.69 0.08 -0.81
CA LEU A 15 -6.33 1.45 -1.11
C LEU A 15 -6.48 1.70 -2.62
N LYS A 16 -7.05 2.85 -2.96
CA LYS A 16 -7.00 3.39 -4.31
C LYS A 16 -5.82 4.33 -4.43
N LEU A 17 -4.82 3.90 -5.18
CA LEU A 17 -3.62 4.67 -5.50
C LEU A 17 -3.88 5.48 -6.76
N VAL A 18 -3.50 6.75 -6.74
CA VAL A 18 -3.54 7.64 -7.89
C VAL A 18 -2.11 7.99 -8.25
N PHE A 19 -1.75 7.75 -9.50
CA PHE A 19 -0.41 7.94 -10.01
C PHE A 19 -0.29 9.27 -10.75
N ASN A 20 0.95 9.73 -10.92
CA ASN A 20 1.28 10.96 -11.62
C ASN A 20 0.91 10.98 -13.11
N ASP A 21 0.72 9.81 -13.73
CA ASP A 21 0.25 9.66 -15.11
C ASP A 21 -1.29 9.74 -15.25
N GLY A 22 -1.99 10.04 -14.15
CA GLY A 22 -3.45 10.12 -14.10
C GLY A 22 -4.14 8.76 -13.98
N LYS A 23 -3.40 7.64 -13.98
CA LYS A 23 -3.99 6.34 -13.71
C LYS A 23 -4.29 6.19 -12.24
N SER A 24 -5.28 5.36 -11.94
CA SER A 24 -5.56 4.94 -10.57
C SER A 24 -5.70 3.43 -10.50
N ARG A 25 -5.17 2.84 -9.44
CA ARG A 25 -5.23 1.39 -9.19
C ARG A 25 -5.78 1.14 -7.81
N THR A 26 -6.75 0.24 -7.71
CA THR A 26 -7.19 -0.29 -6.42
C THR A 26 -6.36 -1.52 -6.12
N VAL A 27 -5.68 -1.51 -4.98
CA VAL A 27 -4.83 -2.61 -4.51
C VAL A 27 -5.39 -3.13 -3.19
N ASP A 28 -5.58 -4.44 -3.09
CA ASP A 28 -6.05 -5.10 -1.87
C ASP A 28 -4.86 -5.71 -1.12
N PHE A 29 -4.45 -5.05 -0.05
CA PHE A 29 -3.37 -5.48 0.83
C PHE A 29 -3.80 -6.57 1.81
N GLY A 30 -5.10 -6.88 1.90
CA GLY A 30 -5.64 -7.80 2.89
C GLY A 30 -5.17 -9.23 2.69
N ASN A 31 -5.09 -9.69 1.43
CA ASN A 31 -4.56 -11.02 1.14
C ASN A 31 -3.08 -11.13 1.48
N PHE A 32 -2.28 -10.11 1.14
CA PHE A 32 -0.87 -10.06 1.49
C PHE A 32 -0.66 -10.06 3.00
N LEU A 33 -1.36 -9.20 3.74
CA LEU A 33 -1.26 -9.11 5.20
C LEU A 33 -1.67 -10.41 5.90
N LYS A 34 -2.69 -11.11 5.38
CA LYS A 34 -3.14 -12.41 5.94
C LYS A 34 -2.17 -13.56 5.63
N ASN A 35 -1.56 -13.55 4.45
CA ASN A 35 -0.62 -14.59 4.03
C ASN A 35 0.82 -14.33 4.50
N SER A 36 1.12 -13.11 4.96
CA SER A 36 2.46 -12.77 5.42
C SER A 36 2.77 -13.41 6.76
N HIS A 37 3.83 -14.21 6.79
CA HIS A 37 4.40 -14.74 8.04
C HIS A 37 5.30 -13.74 8.77
N ASN A 38 5.54 -12.55 8.21
CA ASN A 38 6.41 -11.56 8.82
C ASN A 38 5.67 -10.82 9.96
N PRO A 39 6.16 -10.89 11.22
CA PRO A 39 5.55 -10.20 12.37
C PRO A 39 5.42 -8.69 12.16
N MET A 40 6.35 -8.08 11.43
CA MET A 40 6.36 -6.65 11.14
C MET A 40 5.20 -6.22 10.26
N THR A 41 4.75 -7.09 9.35
CA THR A 41 3.58 -6.80 8.51
C THR A 41 2.27 -7.18 9.19
N GLN A 42 2.26 -8.23 10.02
CA GLN A 42 1.04 -8.65 10.72
C GLN A 42 0.48 -7.58 11.64
N LYS A 43 1.30 -6.66 12.17
CA LYS A 43 0.79 -5.54 12.96
C LYS A 43 -0.16 -4.64 12.17
N PHE A 44 0.00 -4.55 10.84
CA PHE A 44 -0.89 -3.81 9.96
C PHE A 44 -2.24 -4.53 9.73
N LEU A 45 -2.45 -5.75 10.25
CA LEU A 45 -3.80 -6.30 10.43
C LEU A 45 -4.63 -5.47 11.43
N LYS A 46 -4.00 -4.61 12.23
CA LYS A 46 -4.74 -3.57 12.94
C LYS A 46 -5.04 -2.44 11.96
N LYS A 47 -6.33 -2.26 11.64
CA LYS A 47 -6.82 -1.21 10.73
C LYS A 47 -6.26 0.18 11.04
N SER A 48 -6.10 0.53 12.32
CA SER A 48 -5.50 1.80 12.74
C SER A 48 -4.06 1.97 12.25
N LEU A 49 -3.24 0.92 12.31
CA LEU A 49 -1.87 0.95 11.80
C LEU A 49 -1.83 0.89 10.27
N PHE A 50 -2.77 0.18 9.65
CA PHE A 50 -2.89 0.16 8.20
C PHE A 50 -3.31 1.51 7.61
N GLN A 51 -4.17 2.25 8.29
CA GLN A 51 -4.58 3.58 7.84
C GLN A 51 -3.50 4.64 8.04
N ASP A 52 -2.50 4.37 8.87
CA ASP A 52 -1.33 5.23 9.13
C ASP A 52 -0.25 5.11 8.03
N TYR A 53 -0.68 5.03 6.77
CA TYR A 53 0.23 5.06 5.63
C TYR A 53 0.66 6.49 5.31
N THR A 54 1.88 6.63 4.82
CA THR A 54 2.43 7.90 4.35
C THR A 54 3.00 7.71 2.95
N ILE A 55 2.85 8.73 2.11
CA ILE A 55 3.50 8.76 0.80
C ILE A 55 4.84 9.49 0.95
N LYS A 56 5.95 8.82 0.68
CA LYS A 56 7.31 9.39 0.72
C LYS A 56 7.98 9.18 -0.61
N TYR A 57 8.50 10.25 -1.22
CA TYR A 57 9.20 10.21 -2.51
C TYR A 57 8.42 9.53 -3.66
N GLY A 58 7.09 9.58 -3.62
CA GLY A 58 6.24 8.93 -4.62
C GLY A 58 5.93 7.47 -4.32
N ASP A 59 6.43 6.92 -3.21
CA ASP A 59 6.13 5.55 -2.75
C ASP A 59 5.20 5.55 -1.56
N LEU A 60 4.44 4.46 -1.42
CA LEU A 60 3.56 4.23 -0.28
C LEU A 60 4.30 3.43 0.80
N VAL A 61 4.41 4.03 1.97
CA VAL A 61 5.19 3.52 3.09
C VAL A 61 4.33 3.48 4.35
N TRP A 62 4.42 2.41 5.11
CA TRP A 62 3.81 2.33 6.44
C TRP A 62 4.89 2.30 7.52
N GLY A 63 4.62 3.03 8.61
CA GLY A 63 5.57 3.16 9.72
C GLY A 63 6.92 3.73 9.26
N ASP A 64 8.00 3.16 9.78
CA ASP A 64 9.37 3.53 9.41
C ASP A 64 9.97 2.56 8.39
N TYR A 65 9.39 2.53 7.18
CA TYR A 65 9.77 1.59 6.10
C TYR A 65 9.55 0.10 6.43
N GLU A 66 8.71 -0.17 7.41
CA GLU A 66 8.43 -1.54 7.87
C GLU A 66 7.56 -2.32 6.88
N MET A 67 6.75 -1.61 6.09
CA MET A 67 6.07 -2.16 4.92
C MET A 67 6.16 -1.15 3.78
N CYS A 68 6.79 -1.59 2.69
CA CYS A 68 6.90 -0.87 1.43
C CYS A 68 6.74 -1.88 0.29
N PHE A 69 6.23 -1.42 -0.84
CA PHE A 69 6.06 -2.23 -2.03
C PHE A 69 6.70 -1.53 -3.22
N PRO A 70 7.26 -2.28 -4.18
CA PRO A 70 7.69 -1.70 -5.44
C PRO A 70 6.52 -0.98 -6.11
N ILE A 71 6.76 0.25 -6.57
CA ILE A 71 5.71 1.03 -7.22
C ILE A 71 5.14 0.35 -8.46
N TRP A 72 5.94 -0.45 -9.16
CA TRP A 72 5.50 -1.23 -10.32
C TRP A 72 4.49 -2.32 -9.93
N ASP A 73 4.70 -3.01 -8.82
CA ASP A 73 3.76 -4.01 -8.30
C ASP A 73 2.43 -3.35 -7.95
N LEU A 74 2.48 -2.17 -7.32
CA LEU A 74 1.30 -1.37 -7.00
C LEU A 74 0.59 -0.85 -8.26
N TYR A 75 1.34 -0.46 -9.28
CA TYR A 75 0.81 0.03 -10.55
C TYR A 75 0.13 -1.08 -11.36
N GLU A 76 0.72 -2.27 -11.38
CA GLU A 76 0.12 -3.47 -11.96
C GLU A 76 -0.99 -4.06 -11.08
N GLY A 77 -1.04 -3.68 -9.80
CA GLY A 77 -1.91 -4.29 -8.79
C GLY A 77 -1.56 -5.75 -8.50
N LYS A 78 -0.29 -6.12 -8.64
CA LYS A 78 0.26 -7.45 -8.37
C LYS A 78 1.18 -7.38 -7.16
N ILE A 79 0.61 -7.26 -5.97
CA ILE A 79 1.38 -7.43 -4.74
C ILE A 79 1.52 -8.94 -4.46
N SER A 80 2.74 -9.40 -4.15
CA SER A 80 3.07 -10.81 -3.91
C SER A 80 3.80 -10.97 -2.59
#